data_AF-A0A2D9RF13-F1
#
_entry.id   AF-A0A2D9RF13-F1
#
_cell.length_a   1.000
_cell.length_b   1.000
_cell.length_c   1.000
_cell.angle_alpha   90.00
_cell.angle_beta   90.00
_cell.angle_gamma   90.00
#
_symmetry.space_group_name_H-M   'P 1'
#
loop_
_entity.id
_entity.type
_entity.pdbx_description
1 polymer ?
#
loop_
_entity_poly.entity_id
_entity_poly.type
_entity_poly.pdbx_seq_one_letter_code
_entity_poly.pdbx_strand_id
1 'polypeptide(L)' 'MIRYTCLAGVGVFVSLSFQSVAQTQSPLDALYACSEIESDSERLACYDGAVGRTKEAETAGEFRTITRQE' A
#
# COMPACT_ATOMS: atom_id res chain seq x y z
N MET A 1 3.52 50.63 -23.76
CA MET A 1 3.97 50.35 -22.38
C MET A 1 3.21 49.14 -21.86
N ILE A 2 3.76 47.95 -22.06
CA ILE A 2 3.23 46.69 -21.55
C ILE A 2 4.40 45.99 -20.85
N ARG A 3 4.24 45.78 -19.55
CA ARG A 3 5.24 45.22 -18.63
C ARG A 3 4.99 43.71 -18.56
N TYR A 4 5.71 42.92 -19.35
CA TYR A 4 5.76 41.47 -19.16
C TYR A 4 6.97 41.13 -18.30
N THR A 5 6.70 40.97 -17.01
CA THR A 5 7.64 40.47 -16.00
C THR A 5 8.14 39.09 -16.37
N CYS A 6 9.46 38.95 -16.24
CA CYS A 6 10.23 37.75 -16.51
C CYS A 6 9.97 36.62 -15.49
N LEU A 7 10.38 35.43 -15.95
CA LEU A 7 11.16 34.44 -15.22
C LEU A 7 10.45 33.48 -14.25
N ALA A 8 10.57 32.21 -14.68
CA ALA A 8 10.91 31.03 -13.89
C ALA A 8 9.83 30.42 -12.99
N GLY A 9 9.24 29.32 -13.46
CA GLY A 9 8.49 28.41 -12.61
C GLY A 9 7.75 27.29 -13.32
N VAL A 10 8.32 26.69 -14.38
CA VAL A 10 7.78 25.41 -14.89
C VAL A 10 8.26 24.31 -13.95
N GLY A 11 7.50 24.10 -12.87
CA GLY A 11 7.66 22.93 -12.00
C GLY A 11 7.19 21.70 -12.77
N VAL A 12 8.13 20.98 -13.38
CA VAL A 12 7.88 19.64 -13.92
C VAL A 12 7.60 18.73 -12.73
N PHE A 13 6.32 18.47 -12.46
CA PHE A 13 5.89 17.43 -11.54
C PHE A 13 6.17 16.08 -12.21
N VAL A 14 7.34 15.51 -11.95
CA VAL A 14 7.66 14.13 -12.36
C VAL A 14 6.88 13.20 -11.45
N SER A 15 5.78 12.65 -11.97
CA SER A 15 5.06 11.54 -11.34
C SER A 15 5.94 10.30 -11.35
N LEU A 16 6.73 10.10 -10.30
CA LEU A 16 7.37 8.82 -10.01
C LEU A 16 6.26 7.82 -9.69
N SER A 17 5.77 7.14 -10.73
CA SER A 17 4.97 5.94 -10.57
C SER A 17 5.89 4.87 -9.97
N PHE A 18 5.87 4.75 -8.63
CA PHE A 18 6.39 3.57 -7.96
C PHE A 18 5.57 2.39 -8.46
N GLN A 19 6.11 1.66 -9.43
CA GLN A 19 5.59 0.34 -9.76
C GLN A 19 5.92 -0.55 -8.58
N SER A 20 4.93 -0.76 -7.71
CA SER A 20 4.96 -1.75 -6.67
C SER A 20 5.16 -3.10 -7.35
N VAL A 21 6.40 -3.58 -7.42
CA VAL A 21 6.68 -4.99 -7.67
C VAL A 21 6.01 -5.74 -6.53
N ALA A 22 4.85 -6.33 -6.83
CA ALA A 22 4.15 -7.19 -5.91
C ALA A 22 5.04 -8.42 -5.67
N GLN A 23 5.91 -8.34 -4.66
CA GLN A 23 6.51 -9.50 -4.05
C GLN A 23 5.31 -10.36 -3.63
N THR A 24 5.21 -11.58 -4.17
CA THR A 24 4.14 -12.53 -3.82
C THR A 24 4.37 -13.04 -2.40
N GLN A 25 4.23 -12.16 -1.41
CA GLN A 25 4.19 -12.56 -0.02
C GLN A 25 2.85 -13.23 0.26
N SER A 26 2.82 -14.21 1.17
CA SER A 26 1.53 -14.78 1.54
C SER A 26 0.65 -13.69 2.18
N PRO A 27 -0.69 -13.71 1.96
CA PRO A 27 -1.59 -12.75 2.60
C PRO A 27 -1.46 -12.73 4.13
N LEU A 28 -1.08 -13.86 4.74
CA LEU A 28 -0.86 -13.96 6.18
C LEU A 28 0.47 -13.31 6.60
N ASP A 29 1.52 -13.45 5.80
CA ASP A 29 2.82 -12.83 6.08
C ASP A 29 2.71 -11.30 6.06
N ALA A 30 1.85 -10.76 5.18
CA ALA A 30 1.58 -9.32 5.10
C ALA A 30 0.98 -8.78 6.39
N LEU A 31 0.08 -9.54 7.01
CA LEU A 31 -0.54 -9.18 8.28
C LEU A 31 0.48 -9.23 9.42
N TYR A 32 1.35 -10.24 9.45
CA TYR A 32 2.36 -10.37 10.50
C TYR A 32 3.45 -9.29 10.39
N ALA A 33 3.85 -8.92 9.18
CA ALA A 33 4.81 -7.83 8.99
C ALA A 33 4.32 -6.49 9.57
N CYS A 34 3.01 -6.21 9.53
CA CYS A 34 2.46 -4.99 10.14
C CYS A 34 2.70 -4.92 11.66
N SER A 35 2.83 -6.07 12.35
CA SER A 35 3.05 -6.09 13.80
C SER A 35 4.42 -5.56 14.22
N GLU A 36 5.38 -5.53 13.29
CA GLU A 36 6.75 -5.06 13.52
C GLU A 36 6.86 -3.53 13.42
N ILE A 37 5.79 -2.84 12.99
CA ILE A 37 5.77 -1.38 12.86
C ILE A 37 5.55 -0.72 14.23
N GLU A 38 6.50 0.11 14.66
CA GLU A 38 6.45 0.82 15.95
C GLU A 38 5.39 1.93 15.98
N SER A 39 5.29 2.71 14.90
CA SER A 39 4.35 3.82 14.76
C SER A 39 2.91 3.32 14.71
N ASP A 40 2.09 3.70 15.68
CA ASP A 40 0.69 3.25 15.78
C ASP A 40 -0.12 3.59 14.52
N SER A 41 -0.01 4.82 14.01
CA SER A 41 -0.76 5.24 12.83
C SER A 41 -0.33 4.48 11.57
N GLU A 42 0.96 4.18 11.45
CA GLU A 42 1.50 3.45 10.32
C GLU A 42 1.15 1.96 10.40
N ARG A 43 1.20 1.38 11.60
CA ARG A 43 0.76 0.02 11.87
C ARG A 43 -0.71 -0.19 11.53
N LEU A 44 -1.59 0.75 11.92
CA LEU A 44 -3.01 0.69 11.59
C LEU A 44 -3.25 0.76 10.08
N ALA A 45 -2.62 1.72 9.39
CA ALA A 45 -2.73 1.84 7.93
C ALA A 45 -2.23 0.58 7.19
N CYS A 46 -1.17 -0.05 7.71
CA CYS A 46 -0.66 -1.33 7.19
C CYS A 46 -1.71 -2.43 7.32
N TYR A 47 -2.30 -2.59 8.51
CA TYR A 47 -3.34 -3.59 8.75
C TYR A 47 -4.56 -3.38 7.85
N ASP A 48 -5.06 -2.17 7.72
CA ASP A 48 -6.22 -1.86 6.88
C ASP A 48 -5.98 -2.31 5.42
N GLY A 49 -4.81 -2.00 4.87
CA GLY A 49 -4.42 -2.41 3.52
C GLY A 49 -4.20 -3.92 3.39
N ALA A 50 -3.53 -4.54 4.36
CA ALA A 50 -3.25 -5.98 4.35
C ALA A 50 -4.55 -6.81 4.47
N VAL A 51 -5.47 -6.42 5.35
CA VAL A 51 -6.77 -7.07 5.51
C VAL A 51 -7.59 -6.99 4.23
N GLY A 52 -7.62 -5.82 3.57
CA GLY A 52 -8.30 -5.65 2.28
C GLY A 52 -7.79 -6.62 1.21
N ARG A 53 -6.47 -6.68 1.02
CA ARG A 53 -5.84 -7.62 0.06
C ARG A 53 -6.07 -9.08 0.44
N THR A 54 -6.01 -9.43 1.73
CA THR A 54 -6.32 -10.79 2.18
C THR A 54 -7.76 -11.14 1.87
N LYS A 55 -8.70 -10.22 2.05
CA LYS A 55 -10.10 -10.45 1.71
C LYS A 55 -10.34 -10.65 0.21
N GLU A 56 -9.64 -9.87 -0.62
CA GLU A 56 -9.66 -10.05 -2.07
C GLU A 56 -9.12 -11.43 -2.46
N ALA A 57 -7.98 -11.84 -1.91
CA ALA A 57 -7.40 -13.17 -2.15
C ALA A 57 -8.30 -14.31 -1.67
N GLU A 58 -8.98 -14.16 -0.51
CA GLU A 58 -9.97 -15.13 -0.06
C GLU A 58 -11.15 -15.25 -1.02
N THR A 59 -11.64 -14.11 -1.51
CA THR A 59 -12.78 -14.05 -2.42
C THR A 59 -12.43 -14.63 -3.79
N ALA A 60 -11.18 -14.44 -4.26
CA ALA A 60 -10.65 -15.04 -5.47
C ALA A 60 -10.35 -16.54 -5.34
N GLY A 61 -10.37 -17.10 -4.12
CA GLY A 61 -10.00 -18.49 -3.84
C GLY A 61 -8.49 -18.74 -3.83
N GLU A 62 -7.69 -17.69 -3.83
CA GLU A 62 -6.21 -17.71 -3.77
C GLU A 62 -5.70 -17.90 -2.33
N PHE A 63 -6.53 -17.56 -1.35
CA PHE A 63 -6.25 -17.77 0.07
C PHE A 63 -7.46 -18.41 0.75
N ARG A 64 -7.23 -19.32 1.71
CA ARG A 64 -8.32 -19.91 2.49
C ARG A 64 -7.89 -20.18 3.91
N THR A 65 -8.66 -19.67 4.86
CA THR A 65 -8.48 -19.95 6.28
C THR A 65 -9.11 -21.30 6.62
N ILE A 66 -8.32 -22.21 7.19
CA ILE A 66 -8.81 -23.49 7.74
C ILE A 66 -8.83 -23.37 9.26
N THR A 67 -10.02 -23.40 9.85
CA THR A 67 -10.18 -23.42 11.31
C THR A 67 -10.33 -24.86 11.78
N ARG A 68 -9.52 -25.30 12.75
CA ARG A 68 -9.79 -26.55 13.47
C ARG A 68 -10.90 -26.27 14.49
N GLN A 69 -12.07 -26.86 14.29
CA GLN A 69 -13.04 -27.01 15.38
C GLN A 69 -12.61 -28.24 16.19
N GLU A 70 -12.36 -28.06 17.48
CA GLU A 70 -12.13 -29.17 18.42
C GLU A 70 -13.41 -29.97 18.64
#